data_AF-A0A7C9G5R6-F1
#
_entry.id   AF-A0A7C9G5R6-F1
#
_cell.length_a   1.000
_cell.length_b   1.000
_cell.length_c   1.000
_cell.angle_alpha   90.00
_cell.angle_beta   90.00
_cell.angle_gamma   90.00
#
_symmetry.space_group_name_H-M   'P 1'
#
loop_
_entity.id
_entity.type
_entity.pdbx_description
1 polymer ?
#
loop_
_entity_poly.entity_id
_entity_poly.type
_entity_poly.pdbx_seq_one_letter_code
_entity_poly.pdbx_strand_id
1 'polypeptide(L)'
;MGKFTLGILLLGCFSSYASELSEPLFGIVVTEHNERFLKLRNHSSDSLYLDIYGQDIKLAPKSGSLIDCQAFAELEIKFVESETVFFSVPCSSLVVFKEGFELDVY
;
A
#
# COMPACT_ATOMS: atom_id res chain seq x y z
N MET A 1 -35.84 44.50 28.48
CA MET A 1 -35.92 44.21 27.02
C MET A 1 -34.53 44.47 26.45
N GLY A 2 -33.77 43.58 25.84
CA GLY A 2 -33.77 42.15 25.56
C GLY A 2 -32.30 41.76 25.31
N LYS A 3 -31.93 40.52 25.60
CA LYS A 3 -30.53 40.03 25.67
C LYS A 3 -29.89 39.87 24.28
N PHE A 4 -28.56 40.05 24.26
CA PHE A 4 -27.61 39.80 23.18
C PHE A 4 -27.79 38.43 22.48
N THR A 5 -27.55 38.36 21.17
CA THR A 5 -27.05 37.13 20.53
C THR A 5 -26.17 37.48 19.33
N LEU A 6 -24.86 37.32 19.51
CA LEU A 6 -23.83 37.44 18.48
C LEU A 6 -23.73 36.06 17.79
N GLY A 7 -24.19 35.96 16.54
CA GLY A 7 -24.12 34.72 15.77
C GLY A 7 -22.71 34.50 15.20
N ILE A 8 -21.99 33.53 15.75
CA ILE A 8 -20.69 33.07 15.23
C ILE A 8 -20.96 32.18 14.01
N LEU A 9 -20.62 32.66 12.81
CA LEU A 9 -20.57 31.86 11.60
C LEU A 9 -19.29 31.00 11.67
N LEU A 10 -19.43 29.74 12.09
CA LEU A 10 -18.38 28.73 11.98
C LEU A 10 -18.32 28.27 10.52
N LEU A 11 -17.41 28.87 9.75
CA LEU A 11 -17.01 28.40 8.42
C LEU A 11 -16.29 27.05 8.60
N GLY A 12 -17.00 25.95 8.33
CA GLY A 12 -16.40 24.62 8.30
C GLY A 12 -15.49 24.47 7.08
N CYS A 13 -14.18 24.37 7.31
CA CYS A 13 -13.25 23.86 6.30
C CYS A 13 -13.48 22.36 6.16
N PHE A 14 -14.11 21.95 5.06
CA PHE A 14 -14.06 20.56 4.61
C PHE A 14 -12.74 20.38 3.87
N SER A 15 -11.73 19.83 4.55
CA SER A 15 -10.52 19.33 3.91
C SER A 15 -10.88 18.06 3.15
N SER A 16 -11.07 18.18 1.84
CA SER A 16 -11.16 17.03 0.95
C SER A 16 -9.78 16.37 0.90
N TYR A 17 -9.62 15.23 1.57
CA TYR A 17 -8.49 14.33 1.33
C TYR A 17 -8.74 13.68 -0.02
N ALA A 18 -8.06 14.17 -1.06
CA ALA A 18 -7.95 13.45 -2.32
C ALA A 18 -7.01 12.27 -2.07
N SER A 19 -7.58 11.10 -1.78
CA SER A 19 -6.85 9.84 -1.89
C SER A 19 -6.57 9.64 -3.38
N GLU A 20 -5.34 9.94 -3.81
CA GLU A 20 -4.83 9.48 -5.10
C GLU A 20 -4.95 7.96 -5.09
N LEU A 21 -5.96 7.43 -5.79
CA LEU A 21 -6.03 6.02 -6.08
C LEU A 21 -4.83 5.72 -6.98
N SER A 22 -3.82 5.05 -6.43
CA SER A 22 -2.79 4.39 -7.24
C SER A 22 -3.52 3.55 -8.29
N GLU A 23 -3.11 3.72 -9.55
CA GLU A 23 -3.67 3.00 -10.69
C GLU A 23 -3.66 1.49 -10.42
N PRO A 24 -4.62 0.73 -10.99
CA PRO A 24 -4.72 -0.70 -10.75
C PRO A 24 -3.48 -1.40 -11.32
N LEU A 25 -2.60 -1.87 -10.44
CA LEU A 25 -1.43 -2.67 -10.81
C LEU A 25 -1.88 -3.97 -11.48
N PHE A 26 -1.59 -4.12 -12.78
CA PHE A 26 -1.98 -5.31 -13.51
C PHE A 26 -1.24 -6.54 -13.00
N GLY A 27 -1.98 -7.58 -12.63
CA GLY A 27 -1.40 -8.84 -12.13
C GLY A 27 -0.96 -8.81 -10.66
N ILE A 28 -1.16 -7.71 -9.93
CA ILE A 28 -0.96 -7.65 -8.47
C ILE A 28 -2.33 -7.65 -7.79
N VAL A 29 -2.55 -8.61 -6.89
CA VAL A 29 -3.79 -8.70 -6.11
C VAL A 29 -3.49 -8.42 -4.65
N VAL A 30 -4.19 -7.42 -4.11
CA VAL A 30 -4.12 -7.06 -2.69
C VAL A 30 -5.43 -7.45 -2.01
N THR A 31 -5.35 -8.11 -0.86
CA THR A 31 -6.50 -8.46 -0.04
C THR A 31 -6.19 -8.18 1.41
N GLU A 32 -6.98 -7.33 2.05
CA GLU A 32 -6.82 -7.02 3.48
C GLU A 32 -7.33 -8.17 4.35
N HIS A 33 -6.60 -8.42 5.43
CA HIS A 33 -6.94 -9.37 6.48
C HIS A 33 -6.74 -8.72 7.85
N ASN A 34 -7.14 -9.38 8.93
CA ASN A 34 -6.94 -8.88 10.29
C ASN A 34 -5.82 -9.67 10.99
N GLU A 35 -4.60 -9.53 10.47
CA GLU A 35 -3.42 -10.22 10.97
C GLU A 35 -2.25 -9.23 11.20
N ARG A 36 -1.28 -9.62 12.03
CA ARG A 36 -0.13 -8.76 12.40
C ARG A 36 0.99 -8.74 11.34
N PHE A 37 0.77 -9.33 10.18
CA PHE A 37 1.80 -9.53 9.17
C PHE A 37 1.30 -9.12 7.79
N LEU A 38 2.19 -8.49 7.03
CA LEU A 38 2.08 -8.42 5.58
C LEU A 38 2.51 -9.76 5.00
N LYS A 39 1.64 -10.35 4.18
CA LYS A 39 1.91 -11.59 3.47
C LYS A 39 2.24 -11.28 2.02
N LEU A 40 3.39 -11.73 1.57
CA LEU A 40 3.78 -11.62 0.17
C LEU A 40 3.77 -13.01 -0.46
N ARG A 41 3.20 -13.13 -1.66
CA ARG A 41 3.24 -14.35 -2.47
C ARG A 41 3.66 -14.05 -3.89
N ASN A 42 4.77 -14.65 -4.30
CA ASN A 42 5.21 -14.63 -5.67
C ASN A 42 4.67 -15.87 -6.40
N HIS A 43 3.66 -15.67 -7.25
CA HIS A 43 3.12 -16.71 -8.12
C HIS A 43 3.66 -16.62 -9.57
N SER A 44 4.63 -15.75 -9.88
CA SER A 44 5.25 -15.71 -11.21
C SER A 44 6.33 -16.79 -11.38
N SER A 45 6.91 -16.89 -12.57
CA SER A 45 8.08 -17.74 -12.85
C SER A 45 9.41 -17.10 -12.46
N ASP A 46 9.42 -15.80 -12.17
CA ASP A 46 10.65 -15.03 -11.95
C ASP A 46 10.85 -14.68 -10.47
N SER A 47 12.08 -14.35 -10.10
CA SER A 47 12.35 -13.83 -8.75
C SER A 47 11.95 -12.37 -8.66
N LEU A 48 11.41 -11.96 -7.52
CA LEU A 48 11.14 -10.55 -7.23
C LEU A 48 12.11 -10.06 -6.17
N TYR A 49 12.59 -8.83 -6.37
CA TYR A 49 13.43 -8.12 -5.43
C TYR A 49 12.69 -6.87 -5.01
N LEU A 50 12.30 -6.82 -3.74
CA LEU A 50 11.47 -5.77 -3.18
C LEU A 50 12.24 -5.04 -2.07
N ASP A 51 12.06 -3.73 -1.97
CA ASP A 51 12.45 -2.95 -0.80
C ASP A 51 11.18 -2.52 -0.05
N ILE A 52 11.12 -2.89 1.23
CA ILE A 52 10.05 -2.50 2.14
C ILE A 52 10.70 -1.81 3.34
N TYR A 53 10.63 -0.48 3.36
CA TYR A 53 11.25 0.38 4.38
C TYR A 53 12.74 0.14 4.66
N GLY A 54 13.53 -0.02 3.61
CA GLY A 54 14.98 -0.25 3.67
C GLY A 54 15.35 -1.71 3.95
N GLN A 55 14.38 -2.63 3.88
CA GLN A 55 14.62 -4.07 3.97
C GLN A 55 14.47 -4.72 2.60
N ASP A 56 15.58 -5.26 2.11
CA ASP A 56 15.61 -6.04 0.88
C ASP A 56 14.96 -7.42 1.09
N ILE A 57 13.91 -7.69 0.34
CA ILE A 57 13.16 -8.94 0.33
C ILE A 57 13.29 -9.58 -1.05
N LYS A 58 13.91 -10.77 -1.07
CA LYS A 58 13.92 -11.63 -2.25
C LYS A 58 12.79 -12.66 -2.17
N LEU A 59 11.86 -12.62 -3.12
CA LEU A 59 10.85 -13.66 -3.30
C LEU A 59 11.23 -14.55 -4.49
N ALA A 60 11.67 -15.77 -4.22
CA ALA A 60 11.88 -16.76 -5.27
C ALA A 60 10.57 -17.08 -6.03
N PRO A 61 10.65 -17.69 -7.23
CA PRO A 61 9.46 -18.14 -7.94
C PRO A 61 8.61 -19.07 -7.07
N LYS A 62 7.28 -18.94 -7.15
CA LYS A 62 6.30 -19.76 -6.41
C LYS A 62 6.56 -19.81 -4.88
N SER A 63 7.02 -18.71 -4.31
CA SER A 63 7.36 -18.60 -2.88
C SER A 63 6.55 -17.51 -2.17
N GLY A 64 6.83 -17.30 -0.88
CA GLY A 64 6.24 -16.22 -0.12
C GLY A 64 7.08 -15.80 1.07
N SER A 65 6.76 -14.64 1.63
CA SER A 65 7.39 -14.08 2.82
C SER A 65 6.35 -13.48 3.75
N LEU A 66 6.71 -13.37 5.02
CA LEU A 66 5.93 -12.71 6.06
C LEU A 66 6.76 -11.56 6.61
N ILE A 67 6.16 -10.38 6.68
CA ILE A 67 6.80 -9.18 7.23
C ILE A 67 5.97 -8.74 8.42
N ASP A 68 6.60 -8.61 9.58
CA ASP A 68 5.95 -8.08 10.78
C ASP A 68 5.61 -6.61 10.57
N CYS A 69 4.39 -6.24 10.90
CA CYS A 69 3.92 -4.88 10.72
C CYS A 69 4.63 -3.84 11.58
N GLN A 70 5.31 -4.21 12.67
CA GLN A 70 6.07 -3.27 13.51
C GLN A 70 5.29 -1.98 13.88
N ALA A 71 3.96 -2.08 14.01
CA ALA A 71 3.00 -0.99 14.22
C ALA A 71 2.76 -0.01 13.04
N PHE A 72 3.28 -0.28 11.85
CA PHE A 72 2.90 0.43 10.63
C PHE A 72 1.47 0.06 10.20
N ALA A 73 0.67 1.08 9.87
CA ALA A 73 -0.67 0.90 9.33
C ALA A 73 -0.63 0.51 7.84
N GLU A 74 0.28 1.11 7.10
CA GLU A 74 0.54 0.85 5.68
C GLU A 74 2.04 0.60 5.48
N LEU A 75 2.37 -0.22 4.49
CA LEU A 75 3.73 -0.50 4.06
C LEU A 75 3.86 -0.13 2.58
N GLU A 76 4.91 0.62 2.26
CA GLU A 76 5.32 0.91 0.89
C GLU A 76 6.17 -0.26 0.37
N ILE A 77 5.80 -0.80 -0.79
CA ILE A 77 6.50 -1.89 -1.47
C ILE A 77 7.13 -1.31 -2.73
N LYS A 78 8.46 -1.31 -2.80
CA LYS A 78 9.24 -0.88 -3.97
C LYS A 78 9.83 -2.07 -4.68
N PHE A 79 9.99 -1.97 -6.00
CA PHE A 79 10.78 -2.93 -6.75
C PHE A 79 12.22 -2.45 -6.80
N VAL A 80 13.17 -3.26 -6.33
CA VAL A 80 14.60 -2.87 -6.30
C VAL A 80 15.13 -2.60 -7.71
N GLU A 81 14.59 -3.29 -8.71
CA GLU A 81 14.98 -3.13 -10.11
C GLU A 81 14.44 -1.82 -10.74
N SER A 82 13.53 -1.10 -10.06
CA SER A 82 12.98 0.17 -10.54
C SER A 82 12.56 1.08 -9.37
N GLU A 83 13.37 2.10 -9.09
CA GLU A 83 13.13 3.06 -8.00
C GLU A 83 11.84 3.89 -8.16
N THR A 84 11.32 4.00 -9.38
CA THR A 84 10.08 4.74 -9.66
C THR A 84 8.82 3.91 -9.49
N VAL A 85 8.95 2.60 -9.33
CA VAL A 85 7.80 1.71 -9.19
C VAL A 85 7.61 1.28 -7.75
N PHE A 86 6.55 1.81 -7.15
CA PHE A 86 6.15 1.48 -5.80
C PHE A 86 4.64 1.57 -5.63
N PHE A 87 4.14 0.92 -4.59
CA PHE A 87 2.75 1.04 -4.15
C PHE A 87 2.64 0.77 -2.67
N SER A 88 1.62 1.33 -2.04
CA SER A 88 1.36 1.16 -0.62
C SER A 88 0.20 0.21 -0.39
N VAL A 89 0.32 -0.62 0.63
CA VAL A 89 -0.74 -1.53 1.08
C VAL A 89 -0.92 -1.46 2.58
N PRO A 90 -2.14 -1.66 3.12
CA PRO A 90 -2.31 -1.87 4.55
C PRO A 90 -1.43 -3.03 5.01
N CYS A 91 -0.77 -2.88 6.15
CA CYS A 91 0.21 -3.88 6.57
C CYS A 91 -0.42 -5.26 6.81
N SER A 92 -1.69 -5.32 7.19
CA SER A 92 -2.42 -6.59 7.37
C SER A 92 -2.92 -7.19 6.04
N SER A 93 -2.26 -6.91 4.91
CA SER A 93 -2.66 -7.40 3.59
C SER A 93 -1.96 -8.69 3.19
N LEU A 94 -2.60 -9.41 2.26
CA LEU A 94 -1.99 -10.39 1.38
C LEU A 94 -1.78 -9.75 0.01
N VAL A 95 -0.53 -9.70 -0.44
CA VAL A 95 -0.14 -9.26 -1.78
C VAL A 95 0.29 -10.47 -2.59
N VAL A 96 -0.36 -10.69 -3.73
CA VAL A 96 -0.07 -11.78 -4.66
C VAL A 96 0.38 -11.22 -5.99
N PHE A 97 1.62 -11.49 -6.36
CA PHE A 97 2.19 -11.16 -7.68
C PHE A 97 1.93 -12.34 -8.63
N LYS A 98 1.07 -12.14 -9.64
CA LYS A 98 0.74 -13.18 -10.64
C LYS A 98 1.74 -13.19 -11.79
N GLU A 99 1.67 -14.21 -12.63
CA GLU A 99 2.42 -14.26 -13.89
C GLU A 99 2.10 -13.06 -14.78
N GLY A 100 3.11 -12.48 -15.43
CA GLY A 100 2.93 -11.35 -16.35
C GLY A 100 2.34 -10.11 -15.69
N PHE A 101 2.60 -9.89 -14.40
CA PHE A 101 2.27 -8.60 -13.79
C PHE A 101 3.10 -7.50 -14.46
N GLU A 102 2.44 -6.38 -14.75
CA GLU A 102 3.07 -5.24 -15.40
C GLU A 102 2.98 -4.06 -14.43
N LEU A 103 4.08 -3.31 -14.42
CA LEU A 103 4.19 -2.08 -13.67
C LEU A 103 4.15 -0.99 -14.73
N ASP A 104 3.03 -0.28 -14.84
CA ASP A 104 2.92 0.85 -15.77
C ASP A 104 3.93 1.92 -15.31
N VAL A 105 5.05 2.04 -16.04
CA VAL A 105 6.07 3.05 -15.82
C VAL A 105 5.79 4.19 -16.79
N TYR A 106 5.27 5.31 -16.29
CA TYR A 106 5.12 6.56 -17.05
C TYR A 106 6.36 7.45 -16.93
#